data_AF-A0A963MW50-F1
#
_entry.id   AF-A0A963MW50-F1
#
_cell.length_a   1.000
_cell.length_b   1.000
_cell.length_c   1.000
_cell.angle_alpha   90.00
_cell.angle_beta   90.00
_cell.angle_gamma   90.00
#
_symmetry.space_group_name_H-M   'P 1'
#
loop_
_entity.id
_entity.type
_entity.pdbx_description
1 polymer ?
#
loop_
_entity_poly.entity_id
_entity_poly.type
_entity_poly.pdbx_seq_one_letter_code
_entity_poly.pdbx_strand_id
1 'polypeptide(L)'
;MSTETELKLALAPDAIRALRRHPLVTGAEKLGNAQTLINTYFDTPELALNKARIAVRTRKQGNTWLQTIKCAANSAGGLSSRPEWEHPFSGEFDFSHVDAPAVRKRLDALAGEIQPLFTTTF
;
A
#
# COMPACT_ATOMS: atom_id res chain seq x y z
N MET A 1 14.62 2.79 6.40
CA MET A 1 13.24 3.27 6.56
C MET A 1 12.97 4.31 5.48
N SER A 2 12.07 4.03 4.54
CA SER A 2 11.57 5.04 3.60
C SER A 2 10.31 5.69 4.16
N THR A 3 10.18 7.00 3.98
CA THR A 3 8.97 7.75 4.28
C THR A 3 8.21 7.97 2.98
N GLU A 4 7.05 7.34 2.83
CA GLU A 4 6.13 7.64 1.74
C GLU A 4 5.46 8.98 2.03
N THR A 5 5.48 9.92 1.08
CA THR A 5 4.75 11.19 1.16
C THR A 5 3.91 11.36 -0.09
N GLU A 6 2.61 11.56 0.07
CA GLU A 6 1.65 11.57 -1.03
C GLU A 6 0.49 12.54 -0.81
N LEU A 7 -0.04 13.10 -1.90
CA LEU A 7 -1.27 13.88 -1.94
C LEU A 7 -2.36 13.07 -2.64
N LYS A 8 -3.42 12.71 -1.90
CA LYS A 8 -4.60 12.03 -2.45
C LYS A 8 -5.72 13.02 -2.73
N LEU A 9 -6.26 12.95 -3.95
CA LEU A 9 -7.39 13.73 -4.41
C LEU A 9 -8.52 12.78 -4.82
N ALA A 10 -9.73 13.05 -4.34
CA ALA A 10 -10.92 12.37 -4.84
C ALA A 10 -11.35 13.01 -6.16
N LEU A 11 -11.77 12.19 -7.11
CA LEU A 11 -12.23 12.64 -8.42
C LEU A 11 -13.63 12.09 -8.70
N ALA A 12 -14.54 12.97 -9.10
CA ALA A 12 -15.85 12.55 -9.57
C ALA A 12 -15.72 11.76 -10.89
N PRO A 13 -16.50 10.69 -11.11
CA PRO A 13 -16.34 9.82 -12.28
C PRO A 13 -16.45 10.55 -13.64
N ASP A 14 -17.31 11.56 -13.73
CA ASP A 14 -17.50 12.41 -14.90
C ASP A 14 -16.30 13.31 -15.21
N ALA A 15 -15.52 13.69 -14.19
CA ALA A 15 -14.31 14.50 -14.33
C ALA A 15 -13.11 13.72 -14.91
N ILE A 16 -13.13 12.37 -14.94
CA ILE A 16 -12.02 11.54 -15.44
C ILE A 16 -11.64 11.90 -16.88
N ARG A 17 -12.65 12.08 -17.75
CA ARG A 17 -12.42 12.39 -19.16
C ARG A 17 -11.74 13.77 -19.33
N ALA A 18 -12.15 14.75 -18.53
CA ALA A 18 -11.55 16.08 -18.55
C ALA A 18 -10.11 16.03 -18.04
N LEU A 19 -9.85 15.35 -16.92
CA LEU A 19 -8.51 15.20 -16.36
C LEU A 19 -7.52 14.57 -17.35
N ARG A 20 -7.91 13.49 -18.04
CA ARG A 20 -7.05 12.81 -19.03
C ARG A 20 -6.67 13.69 -20.23
N ARG A 21 -7.47 14.72 -20.53
CA ARG A 21 -7.23 15.68 -21.62
C ARG A 21 -6.55 16.97 -21.15
N HIS A 22 -6.32 17.11 -19.84
CA HIS A 22 -5.76 18.32 -19.28
C HIS A 22 -4.31 18.52 -19.75
N PRO A 23 -3.90 19.73 -20.19
CA PRO A 23 -2.56 19.96 -20.74
C PRO A 23 -1.41 19.51 -19.84
N LEU A 24 -1.54 19.68 -18.52
CA LEU A 24 -0.53 19.21 -17.55
C LEU A 24 -0.41 17.68 -17.51
N VAL A 25 -1.50 16.95 -17.76
CA VAL A 25 -1.49 15.48 -17.76
C VAL A 25 -0.99 14.97 -19.12
N THR A 26 -1.44 15.55 -20.23
CA THR A 26 -1.03 15.15 -21.58
C THR A 26 0.41 15.55 -21.90
N GLY A 27 0.91 16.63 -21.29
CA GLY A 27 2.29 17.10 -21.44
C GLY A 27 3.26 16.53 -20.40
N ALA A 28 2.78 15.74 -19.43
CA ALA A 28 3.65 15.11 -18.44
C ALA A 28 4.52 14.01 -19.08
N GLU A 29 5.71 13.81 -18.53
CA GLU A 29 6.56 12.69 -18.90
C GLU A 29 5.86 11.35 -18.65
N LYS A 30 5.89 10.45 -19.63
CA LYS A 30 5.35 9.10 -19.50
C LYS A 30 6.37 8.21 -18.80
N LEU A 31 6.17 7.99 -17.50
CA LEU A 31 7.04 7.14 -16.66
C LEU A 31 6.78 5.62 -16.80
N GLY A 32 5.78 5.22 -17.59
CA GLY A 32 5.42 3.81 -17.79
C GLY A 32 4.08 3.61 -18.49
N ASN A 33 3.70 2.35 -18.69
CA ASN A 33 2.37 1.99 -19.17
C ASN A 33 1.40 1.85 -17.99
N ALA A 34 0.10 2.00 -18.27
CA ALA A 34 -0.93 1.65 -17.30
C ALA A 34 -0.82 0.16 -16.95
N GLN A 35 -0.92 -0.14 -15.66
CA GLN A 35 -0.87 -1.49 -15.12
C GLN A 35 -2.06 -1.71 -14.20
N THR A 36 -2.67 -2.89 -14.29
CA THR A 36 -3.64 -3.32 -13.30
C THR A 36 -2.90 -3.72 -12.03
N LEU A 37 -3.30 -3.12 -10.90
CA LEU A 37 -2.78 -3.45 -9.59
C LEU A 37 -3.83 -4.25 -8.82
N ILE A 38 -3.45 -5.45 -8.38
CA ILE A 38 -4.29 -6.28 -7.51
C ILE A 38 -3.67 -6.26 -6.12
N ASN A 39 -4.36 -5.62 -5.17
CA ASN A 39 -3.87 -5.47 -3.81
C ASN A 39 -4.73 -6.30 -2.86
N THR A 40 -4.14 -7.21 -2.11
CA THR A 40 -4.83 -7.93 -1.03
C THR A 40 -4.29 -7.46 0.30
N TYR A 41 -5.19 -7.09 1.21
CA TYR A 41 -4.87 -6.65 2.57
C TYR A 41 -5.08 -7.81 3.54
N PHE A 42 -4.24 -7.88 4.55
CA PHE A 42 -4.20 -8.97 5.52
C PHE A 42 -4.31 -8.43 6.94
N ASP A 43 -5.04 -9.16 7.78
CA ASP A 43 -5.15 -8.90 9.21
C ASP A 43 -5.48 -10.22 9.93
N THR A 44 -5.47 -10.22 11.26
CA THR A 44 -6.00 -11.32 12.06
C THR A 44 -7.54 -11.26 12.09
N PRO A 45 -8.24 -12.35 12.47
CA PRO A 45 -9.70 -12.32 12.65
C PRO A 45 -10.17 -11.19 13.58
N GLU A 46 -9.38 -10.87 14.60
CA GLU A 46 -9.66 -9.83 15.60
C GLU A 46 -9.22 -8.42 15.16
N LEU A 47 -8.71 -8.27 13.94
CA LEU A 47 -8.21 -7.01 13.37
C LEU A 47 -7.06 -6.40 14.19
N ALA A 48 -6.13 -7.23 14.66
CA ALA A 48 -5.04 -6.81 15.55
C ALA A 48 -4.07 -5.82 14.88
N LEU A 49 -3.81 -5.95 13.57
CA LEU A 49 -2.94 -5.04 12.83
C LEU A 49 -3.62 -3.69 12.62
N ASN A 50 -4.90 -3.68 12.20
CA ASN A 50 -5.67 -2.45 12.07
C ASN A 50 -5.77 -1.67 13.39
N LYS A 51 -6.03 -2.38 14.51
CA LYS A 51 -6.01 -1.77 15.86
C LYS A 51 -4.65 -1.16 16.21
N ALA A 52 -3.56 -1.78 15.75
CA ALA A 52 -2.21 -1.27 15.90
C ALA A 52 -1.82 -0.23 14.83
N ARG A 53 -2.74 0.17 13.93
CA ARG A 53 -2.50 1.11 12.83
C ARG A 53 -1.40 0.62 11.88
N ILE A 54 -1.32 -0.69 11.68
CA ILE A 54 -0.41 -1.36 10.74
C ILE A 54 -1.26 -1.99 9.64
N ALA A 55 -0.86 -1.80 8.39
CA ALA A 55 -1.45 -2.50 7.25
C ALA A 55 -0.39 -3.38 6.60
N VAL A 56 -0.73 -4.66 6.42
CA VAL A 56 0.02 -5.62 5.61
C VAL A 56 -0.73 -5.82 4.31
N ARG A 57 -0.04 -5.66 3.19
CA ARG A 57 -0.62 -5.75 1.86
C ARG A 57 0.28 -6.58 0.95
N THR A 58 -0.28 -7.48 0.15
CA THR A 58 0.40 -7.95 -1.06
C THR A 58 -0.13 -7.21 -2.28
N ARG A 59 0.74 -6.91 -3.24
CA ARG A 59 0.42 -6.23 -4.49
C ARG A 59 0.98 -7.04 -5.65
N LYS A 60 0.12 -7.44 -6.58
CA LYS A 60 0.50 -7.92 -7.90
C LYS A 60 0.52 -6.75 -8.87
N GLN A 61 1.65 -6.56 -9.56
CA GLN A 61 1.82 -5.60 -10.64
C GLN A 61 2.50 -6.29 -11.83
N GLY A 62 1.74 -6.56 -12.89
CA GLY A 62 2.18 -7.46 -13.96
C GLY A 62 2.54 -8.86 -13.42
N ASN A 63 3.80 -9.27 -13.59
CA ASN A 63 4.32 -10.55 -13.12
C ASN A 63 5.01 -10.48 -11.75
N THR A 64 5.11 -9.29 -11.15
CA THR A 64 5.79 -9.07 -9.88
C THR A 64 4.80 -9.07 -8.73
N TRP A 65 5.17 -9.73 -7.65
CA TRP A 65 4.48 -9.68 -6.37
C TRP A 65 5.35 -8.98 -5.33
N LEU A 66 4.73 -8.07 -4.58
CA LEU A 66 5.34 -7.31 -3.52
C LEU A 66 4.51 -7.47 -2.27
N GLN A 67 5.13 -7.48 -1.11
CA GLN A 67 4.49 -7.24 0.17
C GLN A 67 4.88 -5.85 0.66
N THR A 68 3.94 -5.18 1.31
CA THR A 68 4.11 -3.82 1.80
C THR A 68 3.59 -3.74 3.23
N ILE A 69 4.38 -3.16 4.12
CA ILE A 69 4.01 -2.84 5.49
C ILE A 69 3.90 -1.32 5.58
N LYS A 70 2.71 -0.82 5.95
CA LYS A 70 2.48 0.61 6.21
C LYS A 70 2.07 0.81 7.66
N CYS A 71 2.66 1.81 8.31
CA CYS A 71 2.25 2.22 9.67
C CYS A 71 1.38 3.48 9.65
N ALA A 72 0.98 3.92 10.84
CA ALA A 72 0.25 5.16 11.04
C ALA A 72 0.89 6.32 10.27
N ALA A 73 0.05 7.07 9.55
CA ALA A 73 0.46 8.26 8.84
C ALA A 73 0.17 9.51 9.67
N ASN A 74 1.04 10.52 9.54
CA ASN A 74 0.64 11.90 9.80
C ASN A 74 -0.14 12.37 8.58
N SER A 75 -1.36 12.88 8.76
CA SER A 75 -2.23 13.27 7.65
C SER A 75 -2.90 14.62 7.92
N ALA A 76 -2.91 15.48 6.91
CA ALA A 76 -3.58 16.77 6.91
C ALA A 76 -4.31 16.95 5.57
N GLY A 77 -5.64 16.87 5.58
CA GLY A 77 -6.43 16.82 4.35
C GLY A 77 -6.03 15.62 3.47
N GLY A 78 -5.75 15.87 2.20
CA GLY A 78 -5.28 14.83 1.27
C GLY A 78 -3.80 14.46 1.40
N LEU A 79 -3.00 15.23 2.16
CA LEU A 79 -1.56 14.99 2.32
C LEU A 79 -1.33 13.95 3.43
N SER A 80 -0.61 12.87 3.11
CA SER A 80 -0.21 11.87 4.10
C SER A 80 1.28 11.53 3.99
N SER A 81 1.92 11.34 5.15
CA SER A 81 3.30 10.88 5.26
C SER A 81 3.40 9.74 6.27
N ARG A 82 4.01 8.61 5.89
CA ARG A 82 4.07 7.40 6.72
C ARG A 82 5.36 6.60 6.54
N PRO A 83 5.76 5.83 7.56
CA PRO A 83 6.70 4.74 7.39
C PRO A 83 6.13 3.67 6.45
N GLU A 84 6.92 3.26 5.47
CA GLU A 84 6.60 2.17 4.56
C GLU A 84 7.83 1.28 4.33
N TRP A 85 7.60 -0.03 4.34
CA TRP A 85 8.57 -1.03 3.91
C TRP A 85 7.96 -1.86 2.79
N GLU A 86 8.69 -2.03 1.70
CA GLU A 86 8.28 -2.87 0.57
C GLU A 86 9.36 -3.89 0.26
N HIS A 87 8.93 -5.12 -0.01
CA HIS A 87 9.81 -6.24 -0.32
C HIS A 87 9.14 -7.19 -1.31
N PRO A 88 9.89 -7.92 -2.16
CA PRO A 88 9.34 -9.03 -2.94
C PRO A 88 8.53 -10.01 -2.09
N PHE A 89 7.42 -10.50 -2.64
CA PHE A 89 6.59 -11.53 -2.02
C PHE A 89 6.62 -12.80 -2.87
N SER A 90 7.03 -13.92 -2.26
CA SER A 90 7.21 -15.21 -2.93
C SER A 90 6.26 -16.30 -2.43
N GLY A 91 5.18 -15.92 -1.76
CA GLY A 91 4.16 -16.85 -1.23
C GLY A 91 4.13 -16.93 0.30
N GLU A 92 5.16 -16.44 0.98
CA GLU A 92 5.26 -16.37 2.44
C GLU A 92 5.63 -14.94 2.86
N PHE A 93 5.15 -14.53 4.04
CA PHE A 93 5.48 -13.21 4.58
C PHE A 93 6.87 -13.21 5.21
N ASP A 94 7.70 -12.25 4.83
CA ASP A 94 9.03 -12.02 5.40
C ASP A 94 9.15 -10.61 5.98
N PHE A 95 9.10 -10.47 7.30
CA PHE A 95 9.19 -9.17 7.97
C PHE A 95 10.62 -8.76 8.34
N SER A 96 11.65 -9.50 7.90
CA SER A 96 13.04 -9.26 8.28
C SER A 96 13.57 -7.88 7.88
N HIS A 97 13.08 -7.35 6.76
CA HIS A 97 13.40 -6.05 6.19
C HIS A 97 12.77 -4.85 6.94
N VAL A 98 11.89 -5.09 7.91
CA VAL A 98 11.27 -4.05 8.73
C VAL A 98 12.25 -3.61 9.82
N ASP A 99 12.87 -2.45 9.62
CA ASP A 99 13.89 -1.87 10.53
C ASP A 99 13.32 -1.19 11.79
N ALA A 100 12.01 -1.29 12.03
CA ALA A 100 11.34 -0.86 13.26
C ALA A 100 11.10 -2.06 14.20
N PRO A 101 11.92 -2.26 15.26
CA PRO A 101 11.91 -3.51 16.04
C PRO A 101 10.56 -3.85 16.69
N ALA A 102 9.84 -2.83 17.18
CA ALA A 102 8.53 -3.03 17.80
C ALA A 102 7.45 -3.46 16.78
N VAL A 103 7.53 -2.93 15.56
CA VAL A 103 6.62 -3.29 14.45
C VAL A 103 6.94 -4.71 13.99
N ARG A 104 8.23 -5.00 13.73
CA ARG A 104 8.69 -6.33 13.32
C ARG A 104 8.29 -7.41 14.33
N LYS A 105 8.57 -7.19 15.62
CA LYS A 105 8.19 -8.14 16.68
C LYS A 105 6.69 -8.45 16.68
N ARG A 106 5.85 -7.44 16.43
CA ARG A 106 4.39 -7.63 16.36
C ARG A 106 3.97 -8.40 15.10
N LEU A 107 4.57 -8.08 13.96
CA LEU A 107 4.31 -8.80 12.71
C LEU A 107 4.72 -10.27 12.81
N ASP A 108 5.92 -10.54 13.32
CA ASP A 108 6.42 -11.91 13.54
C ASP A 108 5.51 -12.71 14.49
N ALA A 109 4.99 -12.08 15.55
CA ALA A 109 4.07 -12.73 16.49
C ALA A 109 2.70 -13.08 15.89
N LEU A 110 2.25 -12.33 14.88
CA LEU A 110 0.93 -12.51 14.25
C LEU A 110 1.00 -13.24 12.90
N ALA A 111 2.20 -13.57 12.41
CA ALA A 111 2.42 -14.12 11.07
C ALA A 111 1.63 -15.41 10.78
N GLY A 112 1.37 -16.22 11.80
CA GLY A 112 0.58 -17.46 11.68
C GLY A 112 -0.95 -17.24 11.72
N GLU A 113 -1.41 -16.05 12.06
CA GLU A 113 -2.83 -15.70 12.25
C GLU A 113 -3.35 -14.75 11.18
N ILE A 114 -2.46 -14.10 10.42
CA ILE A 114 -2.87 -13.18 9.36
C ILE A 114 -3.52 -13.95 8.20
N GLN A 115 -4.67 -13.44 7.77
CA GLN A 115 -5.46 -13.97 6.68
C GLN A 115 -5.89 -12.85 5.72
N PRO A 116 -6.20 -13.18 4.46
CA PRO A 116 -6.76 -12.20 3.52
C PRO A 116 -8.05 -11.59 4.09
N LEU A 117 -8.14 -10.26 4.07
CA LEU A 117 -9.31 -9.51 4.55
C LEU A 117 -10.13 -8.95 3.39
N PHE A 118 -9.49 -8.20 2.49
CA PHE A 118 -10.15 -7.65 1.30
C PHE A 118 -9.16 -7.40 0.17
N THR A 119 -9.68 -7.28 -1.05
CA THR A 119 -8.92 -6.99 -2.25
C THR A 119 -9.39 -5.69 -2.90
N THR A 120 -8.46 -4.92 -3.43
CA THR A 120 -8.73 -3.79 -4.34
C THR A 120 -8.09 -4.04 -5.69
N THR A 121 -8.77 -3.64 -6.76
CA THR A 121 -8.28 -3.79 -8.14
C THR A 121 -8.56 -2.52 -8.91
N PHE A 122 -7.52 -1.95 -9.52
CA PHE A 122 -7.59 -0.75 -10.34
C PHE A 122 -6.51 -0.74 -11.43
#